data_AF-A0A7S2CAZ7-F1
#
_entry.id   AF-A0A7S2CAZ7-F1
#
_cell.length_a   1.000
_cell.length_b   1.000
_cell.length_c   1.000
_cell.angle_alpha   90.00
_cell.angle_beta   90.00
_cell.angle_gamma   90.00
#
_symmetry.space_group_name_H-M   'P 1'
#
loop_
_entity.id
_entity.type
_entity.pdbx_description
1 polymer ?
#
loop_
_entity_poly.entity_id
_entity_poly.type
_entity_poly.pdbx_seq_one_letter_code
_entity_poly.pdbx_strand_id
1 'polypeptide(L)'
;MPTTNGDHCTGDGLKMTMAVGGECVDLEWIQVHPTGLVHPKDPDAKVKFLAAEALRGVGGVLIDMEGNRFCNELGRRDYVTGMMWKNKGVTMGSTTGFFLCLNGKASNEITWHCKHYKGRGIMKSYANMGEF
;
A
#
# COMPACT_ATOMS: atom_id res chain seq x y z
N MET A 1 -8.40 -2.53 -10.37
CA MET A 1 -7.53 -2.38 -9.19
C MET A 1 -6.08 -2.62 -9.59
N PRO A 2 -5.13 -1.86 -9.03
CA PRO A 2 -3.69 -2.12 -9.21
C PRO A 2 -3.24 -3.41 -8.50
N THR A 3 -2.03 -3.87 -8.79
CA THR A 3 -1.39 -5.06 -8.18
C THR A 3 0.01 -4.73 -7.67
N THR A 4 0.51 -5.48 -6.69
CA THR A 4 1.92 -5.44 -6.27
C THR A 4 2.74 -6.59 -6.85
N ASN A 5 2.10 -7.46 -7.63
CA ASN A 5 2.72 -8.63 -8.25
C ASN A 5 3.32 -8.27 -9.61
N GLY A 6 4.31 -9.05 -10.05
CA GLY A 6 4.81 -8.97 -11.42
C GLY A 6 3.83 -9.54 -12.42
N ASP A 7 4.05 -9.24 -13.71
CA ASP A 7 3.13 -9.62 -14.80
C ASP A 7 3.01 -11.14 -15.01
N HIS A 8 3.91 -11.93 -14.42
CA HIS A 8 3.90 -13.40 -14.47
C HIS A 8 2.94 -14.06 -13.47
N CYS A 9 2.29 -13.31 -12.59
CA CYS A 9 1.34 -13.85 -11.61
C CYS A 9 -0.06 -14.01 -12.22
N THR A 10 -0.21 -14.93 -13.17
CA THR A 10 -1.40 -15.16 -14.03
C THR A 10 -2.24 -16.39 -13.66
N GLY A 11 -1.80 -17.16 -12.65
CA GLY A 11 -2.49 -18.36 -12.17
C GLY A 11 -2.29 -19.61 -13.04
N ASP A 12 -1.27 -19.66 -13.89
CA ASP A 12 -1.13 -20.75 -14.87
C ASP A 12 -0.93 -22.12 -14.21
N GLY A 13 -0.22 -22.20 -13.08
CA GLY A 13 -0.10 -23.44 -12.30
C GLY A 13 -1.43 -23.94 -11.72
N LEU A 14 -2.33 -23.03 -11.31
CA LEU A 14 -3.68 -23.39 -10.86
C LEU A 14 -4.48 -23.98 -12.02
N LYS A 15 -4.45 -23.33 -13.19
CA LYS A 15 -5.13 -23.81 -14.40
C LYS A 15 -4.64 -25.20 -14.83
N MET A 16 -3.32 -25.41 -14.82
CA MET A 16 -2.74 -26.71 -15.14
C MET A 16 -3.18 -27.80 -14.18
N THR A 17 -3.24 -27.50 -12.88
CA THR A 17 -3.69 -28.44 -11.83
C THR A 17 -5.15 -28.83 -12.05
N MET A 18 -6.03 -27.87 -12.30
CA MET A 18 -7.45 -28.13 -12.60
C MET A 18 -7.62 -28.94 -13.88
N ALA A 19 -6.78 -28.72 -14.90
CA ALA A 19 -6.84 -29.45 -16.17
C ALA A 19 -6.52 -30.94 -16.04
N VAL A 20 -5.78 -31.35 -15.00
CA VAL A 20 -5.46 -32.77 -14.73
C VAL A 20 -6.36 -33.38 -13.64
N GLY A 21 -7.48 -32.72 -13.31
CA GLY A 21 -8.48 -33.20 -12.34
C GLY A 21 -8.18 -32.87 -10.89
N GLY A 22 -7.22 -31.97 -10.61
CA GLY A 22 -6.98 -31.47 -9.25
C GLY A 22 -8.03 -30.45 -8.81
N GLU A 23 -8.40 -30.47 -7.54
CA GLU A 23 -9.35 -29.53 -6.95
C GLU A 23 -8.62 -28.31 -6.35
N CYS A 24 -9.31 -27.17 -6.31
CA CYS A 24 -8.86 -25.95 -5.66
C CYS A 24 -9.85 -25.55 -4.57
N VAL A 25 -9.35 -24.87 -3.53
CA VAL A 25 -10.15 -24.42 -2.40
C VAL A 25 -9.89 -22.93 -2.20
N ASP A 26 -10.91 -22.19 -1.78
CA ASP A 26 -10.81 -20.78 -1.36
C ASP A 26 -10.29 -19.79 -2.42
N LEU A 27 -10.52 -20.07 -3.72
CA LEU A 27 -10.06 -19.19 -4.82
C LEU A 27 -10.74 -17.80 -4.84
N GLU A 28 -11.86 -17.66 -4.15
CA GLU A 28 -12.57 -16.39 -3.95
C GLU A 28 -11.88 -15.46 -2.94
N TRP A 29 -10.98 -15.97 -2.10
CA TRP A 29 -10.32 -15.21 -1.03
C TRP A 29 -9.05 -14.51 -1.52
N ILE A 30 -9.23 -13.32 -2.09
CA ILE A 30 -8.12 -12.49 -2.60
C ILE A 30 -7.76 -11.41 -1.59
N GLN A 31 -6.52 -11.43 -1.11
CA GLN A 31 -6.00 -10.39 -0.24
C GLN A 31 -5.57 -9.16 -1.04
N VAL A 32 -6.06 -7.98 -0.64
CA VAL A 32 -5.54 -6.69 -1.09
C VAL A 32 -4.58 -6.15 -0.03
N HIS A 33 -3.38 -5.75 -0.45
CA HIS A 33 -2.44 -5.08 0.44
C HIS A 33 -2.81 -3.58 0.54
N PRO A 34 -3.00 -3.01 1.75
CA PRO A 34 -3.53 -1.66 1.90
C PRO A 34 -2.56 -0.57 1.39
N THR A 35 -1.24 -0.84 1.47
CA THR A 35 -0.21 0.18 1.19
C THR A 35 0.59 -0.15 -0.07
N GLY A 36 0.00 0.06 -1.24
CA GLY A 36 0.72 0.18 -2.52
C GLY A 36 1.10 1.65 -2.75
N LEU A 37 2.40 1.95 -2.87
CA LEU A 37 2.89 3.32 -3.05
C LEU A 37 2.51 3.85 -4.43
N VAL A 38 1.77 4.95 -4.44
CA VAL A 38 1.38 5.68 -5.65
C VAL A 38 2.50 6.64 -6.02
N HIS A 39 3.05 6.48 -7.22
CA HIS A 39 4.03 7.43 -7.73
C HIS A 39 3.28 8.66 -8.30
N PRO A 40 3.50 9.89 -7.81
CA PRO A 40 2.72 11.05 -8.25
C PRO A 40 2.79 11.36 -9.76
N LYS A 41 3.91 11.01 -10.42
CA LYS A 41 4.08 11.16 -11.87
C LYS A 41 3.37 10.08 -12.71
N ASP A 42 3.00 8.97 -12.09
CA ASP A 42 2.29 7.86 -12.75
C ASP A 42 1.29 7.23 -11.76
N PRO A 43 0.24 8.00 -11.41
CA PRO A 43 -0.69 7.58 -10.37
C PRO A 43 -1.52 6.39 -10.80
N ASP A 44 -1.69 6.14 -12.10
CA ASP A 44 -2.52 5.06 -12.66
C ASP A 44 -1.73 3.81 -13.07
N ALA A 45 -0.41 3.76 -12.75
CA ALA A 45 0.42 2.57 -12.96
C ALA A 45 -0.28 1.30 -12.45
N LYS A 46 -0.42 0.28 -13.30
CA LYS A 46 -1.07 -1.00 -12.96
C LYS A 46 -0.34 -1.72 -11.82
N VAL A 47 0.99 -1.66 -11.81
CA VAL A 47 1.84 -2.26 -10.79
C VAL A 47 2.28 -1.18 -9.81
N LYS A 48 2.05 -1.38 -8.51
CA LYS A 48 2.47 -0.48 -7.44
C LYS A 48 3.59 -1.09 -6.62
N PHE A 49 4.53 -0.25 -6.18
CA PHE A 49 5.56 -0.69 -5.27
C PHE A 49 4.96 -0.93 -3.89
N LEU A 50 5.16 -2.12 -3.31
CA LEU A 50 4.61 -2.43 -2.00
C LEU A 50 5.35 -1.63 -0.91
N ALA A 51 4.60 -0.84 -0.14
CA ALA A 51 5.11 -0.25 1.09
C ALA A 51 5.11 -1.32 2.18
N ALA A 52 6.26 -1.56 2.81
CA ALA A 52 6.39 -2.55 3.86
C ALA A 52 5.41 -2.27 5.01
N GLU A 53 4.71 -3.30 5.48
CA GLU A 53 3.83 -3.24 6.66
C GLU A 53 4.59 -2.76 7.90
N ALA A 54 5.91 -3.01 7.95
CA ALA A 54 6.81 -2.50 8.97
C ALA A 54 6.76 -0.97 9.12
N LEU A 55 6.47 -0.20 8.07
CA LEU A 55 6.30 1.26 8.18
C LEU A 55 5.17 1.63 9.16
N ARG A 56 4.03 0.92 9.08
CA ARG A 56 2.94 1.05 10.06
C ARG A 56 3.38 0.52 11.43
N GLY A 57 4.06 -0.63 11.44
CA GLY A 57 4.58 -1.28 12.65
C GLY A 57 5.49 -0.40 13.52
N VAL A 58 6.35 0.42 12.91
CA VAL A 58 7.26 1.32 13.64
C VAL A 58 6.61 2.63 14.12
N GLY A 59 5.30 2.81 13.88
CA GLY A 59 4.54 3.99 14.29
C GLY A 59 4.14 4.92 13.15
N GLY A 60 4.15 4.44 11.90
CA GLY A 60 3.58 5.17 10.78
C GLY A 60 2.05 5.27 10.89
N VAL A 61 1.51 6.45 10.61
CA VAL A 61 0.08 6.73 10.69
C VAL A 61 -0.51 6.92 9.29
N LEU A 62 -1.74 6.42 9.10
CA LEU A 62 -2.50 6.65 7.87
C LEU A 62 -3.43 7.83 8.06
N ILE A 63 -3.33 8.82 7.18
CA ILE A 63 -4.17 10.02 7.21
C ILE A 63 -4.90 10.22 5.88
N ASP A 64 -6.11 10.74 5.98
CA ASP A 64 -6.96 11.10 4.86
C ASP A 64 -6.61 12.48 4.27
N MET A 65 -7.38 12.94 3.29
CA MET A 65 -7.17 14.25 2.65
C MET A 65 -7.46 15.45 3.58
N GLU A 66 -8.15 15.22 4.70
CA GLU A 66 -8.50 16.23 5.70
C GLU A 66 -7.47 16.25 6.85
N GLY A 67 -6.46 15.37 6.80
CA GLY A 67 -5.41 15.24 7.81
C GLY A 67 -5.81 14.39 9.01
N ASN A 68 -6.95 13.69 8.95
CA ASN A 68 -7.45 12.87 10.04
C ASN A 68 -6.95 11.43 9.94
N ARG A 69 -6.63 10.84 11.10
CA ARG A 69 -6.44 9.38 11.19
C ARG A 69 -7.79 8.70 11.07
N PHE A 70 -7.84 7.62 10.29
CA PHE A 70 -9.11 6.95 9.98
C PHE A 70 -9.14 5.45 10.35
N CYS A 71 -8.05 4.88 10.86
CA CYS A 71 -8.04 3.47 11.29
C CYS A 71 -6.94 3.18 12.32
N ASN A 72 -7.02 2.00 12.95
CA ASN A 72 -5.87 1.40 13.63
C ASN A 72 -4.94 0.75 12.59
N GLU A 73 -3.74 1.30 12.41
CA GLU A 73 -2.77 0.90 11.39
C GLU A 73 -2.19 -0.49 11.62
N LEU A 74 -2.33 -1.07 12.82
CA LEU A 74 -1.92 -2.45 13.13
C LEU A 74 -3.04 -3.47 12.93
N GLY A 75 -4.21 -3.04 12.46
CA GLY A 75 -5.30 -3.93 12.08
C GLY A 75 -4.92 -4.85 10.92
N ARG A 76 -5.73 -5.90 10.72
CA ARG A 76 -5.58 -6.82 9.59
C ARG A 76 -5.75 -6.10 8.26
N ARG A 77 -5.19 -6.68 7.18
CA ARG A 77 -5.15 -6.05 5.85
C ARG A 77 -6.53 -5.78 5.25
N ASP A 78 -7.48 -6.68 5.47
CA ASP A 78 -8.89 -6.53 5.11
C ASP A 78 -9.54 -5.36 5.85
N TYR A 79 -9.31 -5.24 7.16
CA TYR A 79 -9.79 -4.11 7.95
C TYR A 79 -9.21 -2.78 7.45
N VAL A 80 -7.88 -2.67 7.31
CA VAL A 80 -7.23 -1.42 6.89
C VAL A 80 -7.68 -1.03 5.48
N THR A 81 -7.71 -1.98 4.53
CA THR A 81 -8.21 -1.74 3.18
C THR A 81 -9.68 -1.31 3.18
N GLY A 82 -10.51 -1.96 4.00
CA GLY A 82 -11.91 -1.60 4.15
C GLY A 82 -12.11 -0.19 4.74
N MET A 83 -11.24 0.23 5.66
CA MET A 83 -11.24 1.60 6.17
C MET A 83 -10.80 2.60 5.10
N MET A 84 -9.84 2.27 4.25
CA MET A 84 -9.47 3.12 3.11
C MET A 84 -10.64 3.32 2.15
N TRP A 85 -11.43 2.28 1.84
CA TRP A 85 -12.61 2.44 0.97
C TRP A 85 -13.75 3.28 1.56
N LYS A 86 -13.82 3.39 2.89
CA LYS A 86 -14.86 4.18 3.59
C LYS A 86 -14.48 5.65 3.75
N ASN A 87 -13.22 6.02 3.54
CA ASN A 87 -12.70 7.36 3.80
C ASN A 87 -12.30 8.07 2.52
N LYS A 88 -12.21 9.40 2.58
CA LYS A 88 -11.88 10.23 1.43
C LYS A 88 -10.37 10.37 1.27
N GLY A 89 -9.83 9.71 0.25
CA GLY A 89 -8.44 9.89 -0.16
C GLY A 89 -8.26 11.03 -1.17
N VAL A 90 -7.02 11.30 -1.52
CA VAL A 90 -6.67 12.18 -2.64
C VAL A 90 -6.80 11.40 -3.93
N THR A 91 -7.57 11.91 -4.88
CA THR A 91 -7.73 11.26 -6.20
C THR A 91 -6.80 11.89 -7.21
N MET A 92 -5.98 11.06 -7.85
CA MET A 92 -5.02 11.42 -8.90
C MET A 92 -5.27 10.53 -10.10
N GLY A 93 -5.86 11.08 -11.17
CA GLY A 93 -6.33 10.27 -12.29
C GLY A 93 -7.47 9.34 -11.85
N SER A 94 -7.32 8.04 -12.09
CA SER A 94 -8.28 7.02 -11.64
C SER A 94 -7.94 6.42 -10.26
N THR A 95 -6.84 6.84 -9.65
CA THR A 95 -6.33 6.27 -8.41
C THR A 95 -6.60 7.17 -7.21
N THR A 96 -7.26 6.61 -6.19
CA THR A 96 -7.42 7.26 -4.87
C THR A 96 -6.35 6.75 -3.91
N GLY A 97 -5.58 7.68 -3.33
CA GLY A 97 -4.50 7.41 -2.38
C GLY A 97 -4.69 8.11 -1.03
N PHE A 98 -3.91 7.67 -0.05
CA PHE A 98 -3.86 8.20 1.32
C PHE A 98 -2.41 8.47 1.68
N PHE A 99 -2.17 9.24 2.74
CA PHE A 99 -0.81 9.50 3.20
C PHE A 99 -0.42 8.53 4.31
N LEU A 100 0.77 7.95 4.19
CA LEU A 100 1.43 7.21 5.25
C LEU A 100 2.57 8.07 5.80
N CYS A 101 2.37 8.60 7.00
CA CYS A 101 3.28 9.57 7.61
C CYS A 101 4.09 8.92 8.73
N LEU A 102 5.39 9.22 8.76
CA LEU A 102 6.32 8.78 9.80
C LEU A 102 6.90 10.02 10.48
N ASN A 103 6.95 10.00 11.82
CA ASN A 103 7.74 10.97 12.56
C ASN A 103 9.25 10.62 12.53
N GLY A 104 10.09 11.52 13.05
CA GLY A 104 11.54 11.32 13.06
C GLY A 104 11.96 10.00 13.72
N LYS A 105 11.38 9.68 14.89
CA LYS A 105 11.66 8.44 15.62
C LYS A 105 11.34 7.20 14.77
N ALA A 106 10.12 7.07 14.26
CA ALA A 106 9.68 5.94 13.45
C ALA A 106 10.51 5.80 12.16
N SER A 107 10.83 6.93 11.52
CA SER A 107 11.64 6.92 10.29
C SER A 107 13.08 6.42 10.52
N ASN A 108 13.65 6.67 11.70
CA ASN A 108 14.99 6.21 12.07
C ASN A 108 15.04 4.70 12.30
N GLU A 109 14.00 4.13 12.93
CA GLU A 109 13.88 2.67 13.14
C GLU A 109 13.83 1.88 11.82
N ILE A 110 13.39 2.51 10.72
CA ILE A 110 13.24 1.87 9.41
C ILE A 110 14.01 2.59 8.29
N THR A 111 15.16 3.17 8.64
CA THR A 111 15.96 4.07 7.77
C THR A 111 16.22 3.53 6.37
N TRP A 112 16.52 2.23 6.22
CA TRP A 112 16.79 1.64 4.90
C TRP A 112 15.59 1.77 3.96
N HIS A 113 14.37 1.45 4.44
CA HIS A 113 13.15 1.56 3.66
C HIS A 113 12.88 3.03 3.28
N CYS A 114 13.02 3.94 4.25
CA CYS A 114 12.88 5.37 4.01
C CYS A 114 13.84 5.87 2.91
N LYS A 115 15.13 5.49 2.98
CA LYS A 115 16.12 5.83 1.95
C LYS A 115 15.77 5.22 0.59
N HIS A 116 15.35 3.95 0.57
CA HIS A 116 14.95 3.27 -0.65
C HIS A 116 13.76 3.94 -1.35
N TYR A 117 12.71 4.27 -0.59
CA TYR A 117 11.51 4.92 -1.10
C TYR A 117 11.76 6.36 -1.53
N LYS A 118 12.61 7.11 -0.81
CA LYS A 118 13.05 8.45 -1.24
C LYS A 118 13.84 8.39 -2.55
N GLY A 119 14.78 7.45 -2.68
CA GLY A 119 15.57 7.26 -3.90
C GLY A 119 14.72 6.93 -5.14
N ARG A 120 13.54 6.33 -4.92
CA ARG A 120 12.54 6.06 -5.98
C ARG A 120 11.55 7.19 -6.23
N GLY A 121 11.63 8.29 -5.48
CA GLY A 121 10.70 9.43 -5.62
C GLY A 121 9.28 9.19 -5.10
N ILE A 122 9.06 8.13 -4.32
CA ILE A 122 7.75 7.73 -3.76
C ILE A 122 7.61 8.03 -2.26
N MET A 123 8.60 8.70 -1.67
CA MET A 123 8.56 9.23 -0.32
C MET A 123 9.24 10.60 -0.29
N LYS A 124 8.69 11.53 0.49
CA LYS A 124 9.27 12.85 0.76
C LYS A 124 9.56 12.98 2.25
N SER A 125 10.51 13.86 2.58
CA SER A 125 10.74 14.30 3.95
C SER A 125 10.68 15.81 4.03
N TYR A 126 10.17 16.28 5.15
CA TYR A 126 9.98 17.67 5.48
C TYR A 126 10.71 17.95 6.78
N ALA A 127 11.20 19.18 6.98
CA ALA A 127 11.89 19.53 8.22
C ALA A 127 10.90 19.67 9.39
N ASN A 128 9.66 20.04 9.09
CA ASN A 128 8.58 20.24 10.06
C ASN A 128 7.21 20.05 9.40
N MET A 129 6.14 20.03 10.21
CA MET A 129 4.76 19.83 9.76
C MET A 129 4.21 21.02 8.95
N GLY A 130 4.75 22.23 9.11
CA GLY A 130 4.32 23.39 8.35
C GLY A 130 4.75 23.37 6.88
N GLU A 131 5.71 22.52 6.53
CA GLU A 131 6.17 22.30 5.16
C GLU A 131 5.45 21.14 4.44
N PHE A 132 4.70 20.33 5.19
CA PHE A 132 4.02 19.12 4.71
C PHE A 132 2.86 19.46 3.76
#